data_AF-A0A4S3B6X2-F1
#
_entry.id   AF-A0A4S3B6X2-F1
#
_cell.length_a   1.000
_cell.length_b   1.000
_cell.length_c   1.000
_cell.angle_alpha   90.00
_cell.angle_beta   90.00
_cell.angle_gamma   90.00
#
_symmetry.space_group_name_H-M   'P 1'
#
loop_
_entity.id
_entity.type
_entity.pdbx_description
1 polymer ?
#
loop_
_entity_poly.entity_id
_entity_poly.type
_entity_poly.pdbx_seq_one_letter_code
_entity_poly.pdbx_strand_id
1 'polypeptide(L)'
;MELTINKKMYQFKFGVKFIRTLDEEMPIVTEQGNFGLSLSAKVIPELQSGNTNTLARVLSFANYNQTPRASLNDLDDYIDDCENIEELFDMTLKAIETSNSGKLAMTKFNQAIAKAEKSKKK
;
A
#
# COMPACT_ATOMS: atom_id res chain seq x y z
N MET A 1 9.71 5.86 3.57
CA MET A 1 8.88 7.07 3.52
C MET A 1 8.76 7.63 4.91
N GLU A 2 8.68 8.94 5.05
CA GLU A 2 8.56 9.63 6.33
C GLU A 2 7.45 10.67 6.22
N LEU A 3 6.58 10.72 7.22
CA LEU A 3 5.51 11.73 7.32
C LEU A 3 5.57 12.39 8.69
N THR A 4 5.24 13.67 8.74
CA THR A 4 5.03 14.37 10.00
C THR A 4 3.54 14.50 10.26
N ILE A 5 3.07 13.82 11.30
CA ILE A 5 1.67 13.76 11.71
C ILE A 5 1.62 14.29 13.15
N ASN A 6 0.73 15.23 13.45
CA ASN A 6 0.60 15.79 14.80
C ASN A 6 1.93 16.26 15.40
N LYS A 7 2.77 16.93 14.58
CA LYS A 7 4.12 17.43 14.92
C LYS A 7 5.13 16.33 15.32
N LYS A 8 4.83 15.06 15.03
CA LYS A 8 5.74 13.92 15.26
C LYS A 8 6.10 13.29 13.92
N MET A 9 7.38 12.94 13.78
CA MET A 9 7.87 12.25 12.59
C MET A 9 7.64 10.74 12.73
N TYR A 10 7.02 10.15 11.71
CA TYR A 10 6.76 8.72 11.61
C TYR A 10 7.48 8.14 10.41
N GLN A 11 8.11 6.99 10.61
CA GLN A 11 8.78 6.25 9.53
C GLN A 11 7.89 5.10 9.04
N PHE A 12 7.84 4.93 7.72
CA PHE A 12 7.05 3.91 7.02
C PHE A 12 7.98 3.03 6.19
N LYS A 13 7.98 1.72 6.46
CA LYS A 13 8.85 0.72 5.82
C LYS A 13 8.04 -0.34 5.07
N PHE A 14 8.17 -0.33 3.75
CA PHE A 14 7.54 -1.29 2.83
C PHE A 14 8.41 -2.54 2.62
N GLY A 15 8.74 -3.24 3.71
CA GLY A 15 9.55 -4.47 3.68
C GLY A 15 8.72 -5.75 3.72
N VAL A 16 9.40 -6.90 3.85
CA VAL A 16 8.74 -8.22 3.96
C VAL A 16 7.76 -8.29 5.14
N LYS A 17 8.09 -7.66 6.28
CA LYS A 17 7.16 -7.62 7.43
C LYS A 17 5.85 -6.91 7.09
N PHE A 18 5.91 -5.81 6.33
CA PHE A 18 4.74 -5.10 5.84
C PHE A 18 3.92 -5.99 4.92
N ILE A 19 4.56 -6.67 3.95
CA ILE A 19 3.87 -7.60 3.04
C ILE A 19 3.16 -8.72 3.80
N ARG A 20 3.84 -9.34 4.77
CA ARG A 20 3.26 -10.40 5.60
C ARG A 20 2.02 -9.92 6.37
N THR A 21 2.12 -8.79 7.07
CA THR A 21 0.97 -8.21 7.79
C THR A 21 -0.16 -7.85 6.84
N LEU A 22 0.16 -7.34 5.65
CA LEU A 22 -0.82 -7.01 4.63
C LEU A 22 -1.54 -8.25 4.06
N ASP A 23 -0.83 -9.37 3.87
CA ASP A 23 -1.44 -10.63 3.43
C ASP A 23 -2.29 -11.30 4.54
N GLU A 24 -1.94 -11.08 5.81
CA GLU A 24 -2.71 -11.55 6.97
C GLU A 24 -4.02 -10.76 7.13
N GLU A 25 -3.95 -9.43 7.05
CA GLU A 25 -5.07 -8.52 7.34
C GLU A 25 -5.97 -8.24 6.12
N MET A 26 -5.43 -8.35 4.91
CA MET A 26 -6.16 -8.08 3.67
C MET A 26 -6.00 -9.21 2.64
N PRO A 27 -6.30 -10.47 3.02
CA PRO A 27 -6.07 -11.61 2.15
C PRO A 27 -6.92 -11.52 0.89
N ILE A 28 -6.37 -12.03 -0.21
CA ILE A 28 -7.16 -12.37 -1.39
C ILE A 28 -7.73 -13.77 -1.17
N VAL A 29 -9.02 -13.82 -0.86
CA VAL A 29 -9.77 -15.06 -0.63
C VAL A 29 -10.33 -15.56 -1.96
N THR A 30 -10.04 -16.82 -2.28
CA THR A 30 -10.62 -17.54 -3.42
C THR A 30 -11.25 -18.83 -2.93
N GLU A 31 -12.01 -19.52 -3.79
CA GLU A 31 -12.54 -20.86 -3.49
C GLU A 31 -11.44 -21.88 -3.11
N GLN A 32 -10.21 -21.64 -3.55
CA GLN A 32 -9.05 -22.51 -3.34
C GLN A 32 -8.22 -22.09 -2.11
N GLY A 33 -8.65 -21.05 -1.38
CA GLY A 33 -7.98 -20.51 -0.19
C GLY A 33 -7.39 -19.10 -0.38
N ASN A 34 -6.55 -18.70 0.58
CA ASN A 34 -5.94 -17.37 0.65
C ASN A 34 -4.62 -17.32 -0.15
N PHE A 35 -4.48 -16.31 -1.00
CA PHE A 35 -3.27 -16.07 -1.79
C PHE A 35 -2.44 -14.93 -1.23
N GLY A 36 -1.16 -15.19 -0.96
CA GLY A 36 -0.17 -14.20 -0.48
C GLY A 36 0.34 -13.29 -1.59
N LEU A 37 -0.58 -12.57 -2.24
CA LEU A 37 -0.32 -11.64 -3.36
C LEU A 37 -1.10 -10.33 -3.19
N SER A 38 -1.50 -10.02 -1.96
CA SER A 38 -2.48 -8.96 -1.70
C SER A 38 -1.94 -7.59 -2.10
N LEU A 39 -0.62 -7.36 -1.97
CA LEU A 39 0.00 -6.11 -2.40
C LEU A 39 -0.19 -5.86 -3.90
N SER A 40 0.17 -6.84 -4.75
CA SER A 40 0.10 -6.67 -6.20
C SER A 40 -1.29 -6.79 -6.77
N ALA A 41 -2.14 -7.66 -6.22
CA ALA A 41 -3.43 -7.99 -6.83
C ALA A 41 -4.62 -7.21 -6.25
N LYS A 42 -4.44 -6.52 -5.11
CA LYS A 42 -5.49 -5.71 -4.47
C LYS A 42 -5.01 -4.30 -4.13
N VAL A 43 -3.94 -4.18 -3.35
CA VAL A 43 -3.54 -2.90 -2.76
C VAL A 43 -3.06 -1.89 -3.79
N ILE A 44 -2.12 -2.28 -4.67
CA ILE A 44 -1.63 -1.38 -5.72
C ILE A 44 -2.78 -0.85 -6.60
N PRO A 45 -3.68 -1.69 -7.15
CA PRO A 45 -4.81 -1.18 -7.94
C PRO A 45 -5.78 -0.32 -7.12
N GLU A 46 -6.07 -0.65 -5.85
CA GLU A 46 -6.92 0.18 -4.98
C GLU A 46 -6.29 1.57 -4.74
N LEU A 47 -4.98 1.64 -4.49
CA LEU A 47 -4.25 2.90 -4.35
C LEU A 47 -4.27 3.72 -5.66
N GLN A 48 -4.06 3.08 -6.81
CA GLN A 48 -4.17 3.75 -8.12
C GLN A 48 -5.59 4.25 -8.43
N SER A 49 -6.62 3.65 -7.82
CA SER A 49 -8.01 4.12 -7.91
C SER A 49 -8.38 5.18 -6.86
N GLY A 50 -7.45 5.61 -6.01
CA GLY A 50 -7.69 6.63 -4.98
C GLY A 50 -8.45 6.13 -3.75
N ASN A 51 -8.35 4.84 -3.39
CA ASN A 51 -9.03 4.30 -2.21
C ASN A 51 -8.33 4.75 -0.91
N THR A 52 -8.94 5.72 -0.22
CA THR A 52 -8.39 6.33 1.01
C THR A 52 -8.36 5.37 2.20
N ASN A 53 -9.35 4.48 2.35
CA ASN A 53 -9.30 3.44 3.37
C ASN A 53 -8.11 2.48 3.15
N THR A 54 -7.81 2.12 1.90
CA THR A 54 -6.62 1.32 1.58
C THR A 54 -5.34 2.09 1.87
N LEU A 55 -5.29 3.39 1.58
CA LEU A 55 -4.16 4.26 1.93
C LEU A 55 -3.89 4.26 3.45
N ALA A 56 -4.91 4.51 4.27
CA ALA A 56 -4.79 4.52 5.73
C ALA A 56 -4.24 3.19 6.27
N ARG A 57 -4.79 2.07 5.79
CA ARG A 57 -4.34 0.72 6.18
C ARG A 57 -2.89 0.45 5.77
N VAL A 58 -2.52 0.82 4.54
CA VAL A 58 -1.15 0.65 4.03
C VAL A 58 -0.15 1.43 4.87
N LEU A 59 -0.45 2.69 5.19
CA LEU A 59 0.39 3.51 6.06
C LEU A 59 0.49 2.90 7.46
N SER A 60 -0.64 2.45 8.02
CA SER A 60 -0.67 1.77 9.32
C SER A 60 0.21 0.52 9.34
N PHE A 61 0.11 -0.36 8.33
CA PHE A 61 0.92 -1.58 8.25
C PHE A 61 2.41 -1.28 8.00
N ALA A 62 2.71 -0.26 7.20
CA ALA A 62 4.09 0.14 6.91
C ALA A 62 4.78 0.75 8.14
N ASN A 63 4.01 1.37 9.04
CA ASN A 63 4.50 1.90 10.31
C ASN A 63 4.36 0.92 11.49
N TYR A 64 3.57 -0.15 11.39
CA TYR A 64 3.25 -1.10 12.47
C TYR A 64 4.45 -1.60 13.28
N ASN A 65 5.58 -1.83 12.59
CA ASN A 65 6.82 -2.35 13.18
C ASN A 65 7.87 -1.25 13.45
N GLN A 66 7.48 0.01 13.43
CA GLN A 66 8.35 1.16 13.64
C GLN A 66 7.98 1.86 14.96
N THR A 67 8.91 2.70 15.45
CA THR A 67 8.70 3.54 16.62
C THR A 67 9.10 4.97 16.24
N PRO A 68 8.23 5.97 16.43
CA PRO A 68 6.88 5.89 17.00
C PRO A 68 5.89 5.17 16.07
N ARG A 69 4.83 4.60 16.68
CA ARG A 69 3.72 3.95 15.96
C ARG A 69 2.53 4.91 15.88
N ALA A 70 2.06 5.19 14.67
CA ALA A 70 0.85 5.98 14.41
C ALA A 70 -0.38 5.12 14.72
N SER A 71 -1.40 5.70 15.35
CA SER A 71 -2.69 5.04 15.45
C SER A 71 -3.42 5.12 14.10
N LEU A 72 -4.40 4.25 13.88
CA LEU A 72 -5.21 4.34 12.66
C LEU A 72 -5.99 5.65 12.63
N ASN A 73 -6.57 6.07 13.76
CA ASN A 73 -7.27 7.36 13.87
C ASN A 73 -6.36 8.54 13.52
N ASP A 74 -5.11 8.58 14.00
CA ASP A 74 -4.16 9.65 13.65
C ASP A 74 -3.88 9.69 12.13
N LEU A 75 -3.89 8.53 11.47
CA LEU A 75 -3.70 8.43 10.03
C LEU A 75 -4.95 8.83 9.26
N ASP A 76 -6.12 8.44 9.74
CA ASP A 76 -7.41 8.82 9.17
C ASP A 76 -7.59 10.35 9.23
N ASP A 77 -7.39 10.95 10.41
CA ASP A 77 -7.43 12.41 10.60
C ASP A 77 -6.41 13.12 9.70
N TYR A 78 -5.19 12.59 9.58
CA TYR A 78 -4.16 13.14 8.70
C TYR A 78 -4.53 13.07 7.21
N ILE A 79 -5.20 12.00 6.79
CA ILE A 79 -5.66 11.83 5.40
C ILE A 79 -6.83 12.77 5.10
N ASP A 80 -7.77 12.92 6.04
CA ASP A 80 -8.92 13.82 5.90
C ASP A 80 -8.51 15.30 5.85
N ASP A 81 -7.51 15.69 6.64
CA ASP A 81 -6.95 17.05 6.68
C ASP A 81 -5.87 17.31 5.62
N CYS A 82 -5.56 16.32 4.77
CA CYS A 82 -4.50 16.45 3.78
C CYS A 82 -4.89 17.44 2.66
N GLU A 83 -4.14 18.55 2.53
CA GLU A 83 -4.37 19.52 1.45
C GLU A 83 -4.19 18.92 0.05
N ASN A 84 -3.24 17.99 -0.10
CA ASN A 84 -2.92 17.34 -1.37
C ASN A 84 -2.92 15.82 -1.25
N ILE A 85 -4.12 15.25 -1.24
CA ILE A 85 -4.31 13.81 -1.15
C ILE A 85 -3.68 13.05 -2.33
N GLU A 86 -3.72 13.61 -3.54
CA GLU A 86 -3.14 12.99 -4.74
C GLU A 86 -1.62 12.79 -4.58
N GLU A 87 -0.93 13.80 -4.07
CA GLU A 87 0.51 13.71 -3.78
C GLU A 87 0.80 12.67 -2.70
N LEU A 88 -0.06 12.51 -1.69
CA LEU A 88 0.10 11.47 -0.67
C LEU A 88 -0.01 10.06 -1.26
N PHE A 89 -0.94 9.84 -2.19
CA PHE A 89 -1.04 8.58 -2.94
C PHE A 89 0.23 8.33 -3.77
N ASP A 90 0.68 9.32 -4.54
CA ASP A 90 1.87 9.21 -5.38
C ASP A 90 3.14 8.92 -4.56
N MET A 91 3.31 9.63 -3.44
CA MET A 91 4.42 9.39 -2.52
C MET A 91 4.39 7.97 -1.96
N THR A 92 3.21 7.47 -1.60
CA THR A 92 3.04 6.12 -1.06
C THR A 92 3.36 5.06 -2.12
N LEU A 93 2.83 5.21 -3.34
CA LEU A 93 3.10 4.31 -4.46
C LEU A 93 4.59 4.30 -4.82
N LYS A 94 5.22 5.47 -4.90
CA LYS A 94 6.67 5.61 -5.16
C LYS A 94 7.51 4.98 -4.05
N ALA A 95 7.09 5.11 -2.79
CA ALA A 95 7.78 4.47 -1.68
C ALA A 95 7.69 2.94 -1.72
N ILE A 96 6.55 2.39 -2.17
CA ILE A 96 6.39 0.95 -2.43
C ILE A 96 7.32 0.54 -3.58
N GLU A 97 7.30 1.26 -4.70
CA GLU A 97 8.10 0.96 -5.90
C GLU A 97 9.61 1.03 -5.65
N THR A 98 10.07 1.94 -4.80
CA THR A 98 11.49 2.08 -4.47
C THR A 98 11.97 1.06 -3.43
N SER A 99 11.05 0.43 -2.69
CA SER A 99 11.39 -0.58 -1.69
C SER A 99 11.82 -1.91 -2.32
N ASN A 100 12.75 -2.63 -1.67
CA ASN A 100 13.27 -3.88 -2.25
C ASN A 100 12.19 -4.96 -2.43
N SER A 101 11.22 -5.03 -1.51
CA SER A 101 10.12 -5.99 -1.58
C SER A 101 8.98 -5.49 -2.46
N GLY A 102 8.62 -4.20 -2.37
CA GLY A 102 7.54 -3.61 -3.15
C GLY A 102 7.86 -3.45 -4.63
N LYS A 103 9.12 -3.19 -5.03
CA LYS A 103 9.51 -3.09 -6.45
C LYS A 103 9.17 -4.35 -7.25
N LEU A 104 9.34 -5.53 -6.63
CA LEU A 104 9.02 -6.79 -7.26
C LEU A 104 7.51 -6.93 -7.43
N ALA A 105 6.72 -6.58 -6.41
CA ALA A 105 5.26 -6.60 -6.48
C ALA A 105 4.74 -5.64 -7.57
N MET A 106 5.27 -4.41 -7.64
CA MET A 106 4.92 -3.43 -8.67
C MET A 106 5.25 -3.93 -10.08
N THR A 107 6.44 -4.53 -10.25
CA THR A 107 6.82 -5.14 -11.54
C THR A 107 5.85 -6.25 -11.95
N LYS A 108 5.47 -7.13 -11.01
CA LYS A 108 4.54 -8.23 -11.28
C LYS A 108 3.13 -7.73 -11.60
N PHE A 109 2.67 -6.69 -10.91
CA PHE A 109 1.41 -6.01 -11.21
C PHE A 109 1.39 -5.44 -12.64
N ASN A 110 2.40 -4.64 -13.00
CA ASN A 110 2.51 -4.06 -14.36
C ASN A 110 2.56 -5.14 -15.45
N GLN A 111 3.27 -6.26 -15.20
CA GLN A 111 3.28 -7.41 -16.11
C GLN A 111 1.91 -8.07 -16.27
N ALA A 112 1.12 -8.16 -15.19
CA ALA A 112 -0.23 -8.72 -15.23
C ALA A 112 -1.18 -7.84 -16.05
N ILE A 113 -1.13 -6.51 -15.85
CA ILE A 113 -1.93 -5.55 -16.64
C ILE A 113 -1.56 -5.61 -18.11
N ALA A 114 -0.26 -5.54 -18.45
CA ALA A 114 0.18 -5.59 -19.85
C ALA A 114 -0.24 -6.87 -20.57
N LYS A 115 -0.32 -8.01 -19.85
CA LYS A 115 -0.87 -9.26 -20.40
C LYS A 115 -2.37 -9.18 -20.63
N ALA A 116 -3.12 -8.65 -19.66
CA ALA A 116 -4.57 -8.49 -19.77
C ALA A 116 -4.96 -7.57 -20.94
N GLU A 117 -4.24 -6.47 -21.15
CA GLU A 117 -4.47 -5.55 -22.27
C GLU A 117 -4.22 -6.21 -23.64
N LYS A 118 -3.16 -7.03 -23.75
CA LYS A 118 -2.85 -7.76 -24.98
C LYS A 118 -3.91 -8.82 -25.30
N SER A 119 -4.47 -9.47 -24.28
CA SER A 119 -5.54 -10.45 -24.45
C SER A 119 -6.88 -9.83 -24.85
N LYS A 120 -7.16 -8.59 -24.41
CA LYS A 120 -8.39 -7.85 -24.78
C LYS A 120 -8.37 -7.28 -26.22
N LYS A 121 -7.19 -7.20 -26.85
CA LYS A 121 -7.02 -6.70 -28.23
C LYS A 121 -7.04 -7.83 -29.29
N LYS A 122 -7.22 -9.08 -28.88
CA LYS A 122 -7.43 -10.25 -29.75
C LYS A 122 -8.90 -10.63 -29.73
#